data_AF-A0A8J8CH13-F1
#
_entry.id   AF-A0A8J8CH13-F1
#
_cell.length_a   1.000
_cell.length_b   1.000
_cell.length_c   1.000
_cell.angle_alpha   90.00
_cell.angle_beta   90.00
_cell.angle_gamma   90.00
#
_symmetry.space_group_name_H-M   'P 1'
#
loop_
_entity.id
_entity.type
_entity.pdbx_description
1 polymer ?
#
loop_
_entity_poly.entity_id
_entity_poly.type
_entity_poly.pdbx_seq_one_letter_code
_entity_poly.pdbx_strand_id
1 'polypeptide(L)'
;MDPGEKTQLRDFVVSISAAALIALLIIGGLYVYAGNWPPMVVVESGSMQHSSTYAYLGDLNIGDMVVVKRVSSVSQIVTYVQGAESHFSTYGEFGNVIIYKPYGSSNVVPIIHRAIVYIQYNKTGGGYNIPSLAGLNDSEWFVMTPS
;
A
#
# COMPACT_ATOMS: atom_id res chain seq x y z
N MET A 1 19.33 -9.40 -50.44
CA MET A 1 19.53 -9.80 -49.04
C MET A 1 20.46 -11.00 -48.99
N ASP A 2 21.63 -10.79 -48.41
CA ASP A 2 22.59 -11.83 -48.07
C ASP A 2 21.95 -12.82 -47.05
N PRO A 3 22.13 -14.15 -47.18
CA PRO A 3 21.73 -15.13 -46.16
C PRO A 3 22.14 -14.77 -44.73
N GLY A 4 23.29 -14.09 -44.54
CA GLY A 4 23.74 -13.62 -43.23
C GLY A 4 22.85 -12.51 -42.65
N GLU A 5 22.38 -11.59 -43.50
CA GLU A 5 21.54 -10.44 -43.13
C GLU A 5 20.14 -10.89 -42.66
N LYS A 6 19.55 -11.88 -43.33
CA LYS A 6 18.24 -12.45 -42.93
C LYS A 6 18.28 -13.13 -41.56
N THR A 7 19.39 -13.79 -41.25
CA THR A 7 19.59 -14.48 -39.97
C THR A 7 19.71 -13.45 -38.84
N GLN A 8 20.52 -12.40 -39.04
CA GLN A 8 20.65 -11.32 -38.07
C GLN A 8 19.34 -10.57 -37.81
N LEU A 9 18.57 -10.26 -38.87
CA LEU A 9 17.26 -9.61 -38.74
C LEU A 9 16.27 -10.48 -37.96
N ARG A 10 16.21 -11.78 -38.25
CA ARG A 10 15.34 -12.72 -37.53
C ARG A 10 15.71 -12.79 -36.05
N ASP A 11 16.99 -12.96 -35.74
CA ASP A 11 17.46 -13.12 -34.38
C ASP A 11 17.23 -11.83 -33.56
N PHE A 12 17.42 -10.65 -34.17
CA PHE A 12 17.08 -9.36 -33.59
C PHE A 12 15.58 -9.18 -33.32
N VAL A 13 14.73 -9.55 -34.28
CA VAL A 13 13.26 -9.50 -34.11
C VAL A 13 12.84 -10.45 -33.00
N VAL A 14 13.36 -11.68 -32.97
CA VAL A 14 13.05 -12.67 -31.93
C VAL A 14 13.47 -12.15 -30.55
N SER A 15 14.67 -11.58 -30.42
CA SER A 15 15.15 -11.06 -29.13
C SER A 15 14.31 -9.89 -28.63
N ILE A 16 13.94 -8.95 -29.50
CA ILE A 16 13.07 -7.83 -29.12
C ILE A 16 11.67 -8.33 -28.78
N SER A 17 11.13 -9.26 -29.57
CA SER A 17 9.80 -9.84 -29.33
C SER A 17 9.73 -10.54 -27.98
N ALA A 18 10.76 -11.34 -27.65
CA ALA A 18 10.85 -12.02 -26.37
C ALA A 18 10.95 -11.02 -25.20
N ALA A 19 11.80 -9.98 -25.32
CA ALA A 19 11.92 -8.94 -24.31
C ALA A 19 10.60 -8.17 -24.11
N ALA A 20 9.92 -7.81 -25.20
CA ALA A 20 8.62 -7.13 -25.16
C ALA A 20 7.54 -8.00 -24.50
N LEU A 21 7.51 -9.30 -24.81
CA LEU A 21 6.57 -10.24 -24.20
C LEU A 21 6.81 -10.36 -22.69
N ILE A 22 8.06 -10.50 -22.26
CA ILE A 22 8.41 -10.55 -20.83
C ILE A 22 7.99 -9.25 -20.13
N ALA A 23 8.30 -8.09 -20.72
CA ALA A 23 7.91 -6.79 -20.16
C ALA A 23 6.38 -6.66 -20.03
N LEU A 24 5.63 -7.08 -21.06
CA LEU A 24 4.17 -7.09 -21.03
C LEU A 24 3.60 -8.02 -19.96
N LEU A 25 4.19 -9.19 -19.76
CA LEU A 25 3.75 -10.13 -18.72
C LEU A 25 4.00 -9.56 -17.33
N ILE A 26 5.15 -8.92 -17.10
CA ILE A 26 5.47 -8.31 -15.80
C ILE A 26 4.56 -7.11 -15.53
N ILE A 27 4.46 -6.17 -16.47
CA ILE A 27 3.65 -4.95 -16.31
C ILE A 27 2.16 -5.30 -16.24
N GLY A 28 1.69 -6.19 -17.11
CA GLY A 28 0.32 -6.68 -17.13
C GLY A 28 -0.03 -7.44 -15.85
N GLY A 29 0.87 -8.32 -15.38
CA GLY A 29 0.71 -9.03 -14.11
C GLY A 29 0.62 -8.09 -12.92
N LEU A 30 1.50 -7.08 -12.85
CA LEU A 30 1.46 -6.04 -11.82
C LEU A 30 0.16 -5.24 -11.88
N TYR A 31 -0.29 -4.85 -13.06
CA TYR A 31 -1.55 -4.11 -13.24
C TYR A 31 -2.76 -4.93 -12.76
N VAL A 32 -2.82 -6.21 -13.12
CA VAL A 32 -3.90 -7.11 -12.69
C VAL A 32 -3.87 -7.34 -11.18
N TYR A 33 -2.68 -7.53 -10.59
CA TYR A 33 -2.53 -7.73 -9.15
C TYR A 33 -2.87 -6.48 -8.34
N ALA A 34 -2.34 -5.33 -8.75
CA ALA A 34 -2.50 -4.06 -8.08
C ALA A 34 -3.90 -3.48 -8.29
N GLY A 35 -4.52 -3.69 -9.46
CA GLY A 35 -5.84 -3.14 -9.79
C GLY A 35 -5.86 -1.62 -9.91
N ASN A 36 -4.70 -0.97 -10.07
CA ASN A 36 -4.55 0.47 -10.29
C ASN A 36 -3.36 0.76 -11.21
N TRP A 37 -3.28 2.00 -11.71
CA TRP A 37 -2.15 2.50 -12.50
C TRP A 37 -1.76 3.91 -12.05
N PRO A 38 -0.46 4.22 -11.89
CA PRO A 38 0.67 3.29 -11.93
C PRO A 38 0.65 2.34 -10.72
N PRO A 39 0.99 1.04 -10.89
CA PRO A 39 0.93 0.05 -9.81
C PRO A 39 2.11 0.19 -8.83
N MET A 40 3.14 0.92 -9.22
CA MET A 40 4.37 1.12 -8.47
C MET A 40 4.60 2.61 -8.29
N VAL A 41 4.87 3.03 -7.06
CA VAL A 41 5.16 4.42 -6.71
C VAL A 41 6.42 4.48 -5.85
N VAL A 42 7.07 5.64 -5.85
CA VAL A 42 8.22 5.91 -4.98
C VAL A 42 7.75 6.68 -3.75
N VAL A 43 8.25 6.32 -2.58
CA VAL A 43 7.98 7.06 -1.35
C VAL A 43 8.83 8.31 -1.30
N GLU A 44 8.22 9.48 -1.46
CA GLU A 44 8.93 10.76 -1.50
C GLU A 44 9.10 11.43 -0.13
N SER A 45 8.38 10.98 0.91
CA SER A 45 8.38 11.65 2.20
C SER A 45 8.75 10.73 3.36
N GLY A 46 9.63 11.22 4.25
CA GLY A 46 10.11 10.50 5.43
C GLY A 46 9.15 10.49 6.61
N SER A 47 7.86 10.78 6.41
CA SER A 47 6.88 10.76 7.52
C SER A 47 6.67 9.37 8.12
N MET A 48 7.08 8.32 7.40
CA MET A 48 7.09 6.92 7.88
C MET A 48 8.49 6.43 8.26
N GLN A 49 9.48 7.32 8.31
CA GLN A 49 10.86 6.95 8.61
C GLN A 49 11.00 6.67 10.10
N HIS A 50 11.24 5.42 10.46
CA HIS A 50 11.36 4.96 11.85
C HIS A 50 12.67 5.43 12.53
N SER A 51 13.72 5.70 11.76
CA SER A 51 14.99 6.25 12.27
C SER A 51 15.75 6.98 11.16
N SER A 52 16.41 8.09 11.50
CA SER A 52 17.30 8.82 10.60
C SER A 52 18.66 8.14 10.41
N THR A 53 18.96 7.09 11.18
CA THR A 53 20.30 6.50 11.28
C THR A 53 20.35 5.03 10.85
N TYR A 54 19.25 4.27 10.99
CA TYR A 54 19.20 2.85 10.67
C TYR A 54 17.95 2.52 9.85
N ALA A 55 18.14 1.88 8.70
CA ALA A 55 17.05 1.29 7.92
C ALA A 55 16.93 -0.19 8.30
N TYR A 56 15.78 -0.61 8.82
CA TYR A 56 15.50 -2.02 9.09
C TYR A 56 14.80 -2.65 7.88
N LEU A 57 15.13 -3.92 7.59
CA LEU A 57 14.47 -4.69 6.54
C LEU A 57 12.99 -4.84 6.91
N GLY A 58 12.13 -4.21 6.12
CA GLY A 58 10.69 -4.15 6.34
C GLY A 58 10.17 -2.74 6.50
N ASP A 59 10.97 -1.76 6.90
CA ASP A 59 10.48 -0.38 7.10
C ASP A 59 10.29 0.35 5.77
N LEU A 60 9.35 1.30 5.73
CA LEU A 60 9.16 2.21 4.60
C LEU A 60 10.12 3.39 4.72
N ASN A 61 11.11 3.45 3.84
CA ASN A 61 12.07 4.54 3.77
C ASN A 61 11.82 5.44 2.55
N ILE A 62 12.38 6.65 2.61
CA ILE A 62 12.38 7.58 1.47
C ILE A 62 13.17 6.95 0.33
N GLY A 63 12.59 6.94 -0.87
CA GLY A 63 13.19 6.35 -2.06
C GLY A 63 12.83 4.88 -2.32
N ASP A 64 12.09 4.23 -1.42
CA ASP A 64 11.63 2.86 -1.65
C ASP A 64 10.55 2.80 -2.73
N MET A 65 10.64 1.79 -3.59
CA MET A 65 9.59 1.47 -4.55
C MET A 65 8.56 0.55 -3.91
N VAL A 66 7.31 0.99 -3.85
CA VAL A 66 6.22 0.24 -3.26
C VAL A 66 5.16 -0.09 -4.30
N VAL A 67 4.60 -1.31 -4.20
CA VAL A 67 3.46 -1.73 -5.02
C VAL A 67 2.18 -1.35 -4.30
N VAL A 68 1.37 -0.50 -4.93
CA VAL A 68 0.14 0.02 -4.35
C VAL A 68 -1.03 -0.83 -4.82
N LYS A 69 -1.70 -1.53 -3.93
CA LYS A 69 -2.88 -2.32 -4.27
C LYS A 69 -4.16 -1.50 -4.07
N ARG A 70 -5.05 -1.54 -5.05
CA ARG A 70 -6.40 -0.97 -4.95
C ARG A 70 -7.20 -1.71 -3.90
N VAL A 71 -7.61 -0.98 -2.87
CA VAL A 71 -8.57 -1.45 -1.88
C VAL A 71 -9.98 -1.11 -2.35
N SER A 72 -10.87 -2.11 -2.36
CA SER A 72 -12.28 -1.93 -2.77
C SER A 72 -13.24 -1.87 -1.59
N SER A 73 -12.82 -2.36 -0.43
CA SER A 73 -13.61 -2.38 0.80
C SER A 73 -12.71 -2.25 2.02
N VAL A 74 -13.21 -1.59 3.07
CA VAL A 74 -12.49 -1.44 4.34
C VAL A 74 -12.15 -2.78 4.99
N SER A 75 -12.93 -3.83 4.73
CA SER A 75 -12.66 -5.19 5.19
C SER A 75 -11.30 -5.77 4.75
N GLN A 76 -10.67 -5.19 3.73
CA GLN A 76 -9.36 -5.60 3.24
C GLN A 76 -8.20 -4.88 3.97
N ILE A 77 -8.52 -3.97 4.89
CA ILE A 77 -7.57 -3.20 5.68
C ILE A 77 -7.62 -3.72 7.12
N VAL A 78 -6.47 -4.15 7.62
CA VAL A 78 -6.26 -4.44 9.04
C VAL A 78 -5.72 -3.18 9.70
N THR A 79 -6.45 -2.64 10.67
CA THR A 79 -5.99 -1.47 11.43
C THR A 79 -4.92 -1.86 12.44
N TYR A 80 -4.22 -0.88 13.03
CA TYR A 80 -3.22 -1.12 14.08
C TYR A 80 -3.81 -1.91 15.24
N VAL A 81 -4.98 -1.50 15.72
CA VAL A 81 -5.68 -2.17 16.83
C VAL A 81 -5.99 -3.63 16.49
N GLN A 82 -6.53 -3.88 15.29
CA GLN A 82 -6.82 -5.24 14.84
C GLN A 82 -5.55 -6.06 14.63
N GLY A 83 -4.48 -5.43 14.13
CA GLY A 83 -3.18 -6.08 13.92
C GLY A 83 -2.47 -6.42 15.22
N ALA A 84 -2.67 -5.64 16.29
CA ALA A 84 -2.17 -5.94 17.61
C ALA A 84 -2.84 -7.21 18.18
N GLU A 85 -4.16 -7.33 18.03
CA GLU A 85 -4.93 -8.51 18.43
C GLU A 85 -4.59 -9.74 17.58
N SER A 86 -4.48 -9.58 16.25
CA SER A 86 -4.24 -10.68 15.32
C SER A 86 -2.75 -10.98 15.07
N HIS A 87 -1.84 -10.28 15.76
CA HIS A 87 -0.39 -10.28 15.50
C HIS A 87 0.00 -10.06 14.03
N PHE A 88 -0.79 -9.27 13.31
CA PHE A 88 -0.53 -8.92 11.92
C PHE A 88 0.24 -7.59 11.83
N SER A 89 1.43 -7.63 11.24
CA SER A 89 2.28 -6.46 11.04
C SER A 89 2.60 -6.23 9.57
N THR A 90 2.70 -4.97 9.19
CA THR A 90 3.22 -4.55 7.89
C THR A 90 4.12 -3.34 8.11
N TYR A 91 5.28 -3.36 7.49
CA TYR A 91 6.30 -2.33 7.60
C TYR A 91 6.71 -2.00 9.04
N GLY A 92 7.27 -2.98 9.73
CA GLY A 92 7.85 -2.81 11.08
C GLY A 92 6.84 -2.77 12.25
N GLU A 93 5.57 -2.43 12.03
CA GLU A 93 4.56 -2.34 13.09
C GLU A 93 3.21 -2.98 12.71
N PHE A 94 2.28 -3.03 13.68
CA PHE A 94 0.97 -3.64 13.50
C PHE A 94 0.09 -2.94 12.46
N GLY A 95 -0.74 -3.73 11.78
CA GLY A 95 -1.71 -3.25 10.80
C GLY A 95 -1.11 -2.81 9.47
N ASN A 96 -1.99 -2.36 8.57
CA ASN A 96 -1.63 -1.93 7.23
C ASN A 96 -1.27 -0.45 7.15
N VAL A 97 -0.45 -0.13 6.15
CA VAL A 97 -0.19 1.21 5.67
C VAL A 97 -1.07 1.48 4.46
N ILE A 98 -1.79 2.60 4.48
CA ILE A 98 -2.74 2.98 3.45
C ILE A 98 -2.29 4.26 2.75
N ILE A 99 -2.65 4.35 1.47
CA ILE A 99 -2.46 5.56 0.66
C ILE A 99 -3.84 6.11 0.33
N TYR A 100 -4.05 7.39 0.60
CA TYR A 100 -5.31 8.06 0.29
C TYR A 100 -5.10 9.42 -0.35
N LYS A 101 -6.08 9.85 -1.13
CA LYS A 101 -6.11 11.17 -1.77
C LYS A 101 -6.89 12.12 -0.88
N PRO A 102 -6.27 13.22 -0.40
CA PRO A 102 -6.99 14.25 0.34
C PRO A 102 -8.19 14.75 -0.48
N TYR A 103 -9.37 14.78 0.13
CA TYR A 103 -10.61 15.24 -0.51
C TYR A 103 -11.01 14.50 -1.80
N GLY A 104 -10.42 13.32 -2.06
CA GLY A 104 -10.62 12.60 -3.32
C GLY A 104 -10.05 13.29 -4.55
N SER A 105 -9.28 14.38 -4.39
CA SER A 105 -8.69 15.12 -5.50
C SER A 105 -7.50 14.37 -6.10
N SER A 106 -7.50 14.19 -7.41
CA SER A 106 -6.35 13.64 -8.15
C SER A 106 -5.19 14.62 -8.28
N ASN A 107 -5.42 15.90 -8.00
CA ASN A 107 -4.44 16.97 -8.18
C ASN A 107 -3.61 17.25 -6.91
N VAL A 108 -3.79 16.43 -5.87
CA VAL A 108 -3.06 16.54 -4.60
C VAL A 108 -2.17 15.32 -4.45
N VAL A 109 -0.96 15.55 -3.93
CA VAL A 109 -0.02 14.48 -3.58
C VAL A 109 -0.71 13.50 -2.62
N PRO A 110 -0.79 12.20 -2.97
CA PRO A 110 -1.37 11.20 -2.08
C PRO A 110 -0.60 11.14 -0.76
N ILE A 111 -1.33 10.92 0.33
CA ILE A 111 -0.77 10.82 1.67
C ILE A 111 -0.68 9.35 2.06
N ILE A 112 0.44 8.97 2.67
CA ILE A 112 0.71 7.62 3.18
C ILE A 112 0.73 7.66 4.71
N HIS A 113 -0.13 6.88 5.35
CA HIS A 113 -0.15 6.73 6.81
C HIS A 113 -0.59 5.32 7.22
N ARG A 114 -0.26 4.94 8.45
CA ARG A 114 -0.75 3.72 9.07
C ARG A 114 -2.23 3.87 9.46
N ALA A 115 -3.04 2.85 9.14
CA ALA A 115 -4.44 2.82 9.55
C ALA A 115 -4.52 2.45 11.05
N ILE A 116 -4.94 3.38 11.91
CA ILE A 116 -4.96 3.15 13.37
C ILE A 116 -6.26 2.47 13.83
N VAL A 117 -7.41 3.06 13.48
CA VAL A 117 -8.75 2.55 13.82
C VAL A 117 -9.72 2.84 12.68
N TYR A 118 -10.81 2.07 12.62
CA TYR A 118 -11.91 2.30 11.68
C TYR A 118 -13.15 2.81 12.40
N ILE A 119 -13.56 4.03 12.07
CA ILE A 119 -14.70 4.71 12.68
C ILE A 119 -15.94 4.53 11.80
N GLN A 120 -17.02 4.01 12.39
CA GLN A 120 -18.30 3.79 11.71
C GLN A 120 -19.34 4.78 12.23
N TYR A 121 -20.00 5.49 11.32
CA TYR A 121 -21.09 6.36 11.70
C TYR A 121 -22.33 5.56 12.10
N ASN A 122 -22.83 5.81 13.31
CA ASN A 122 -24.04 5.20 13.83
C ASN A 122 -25.26 6.06 13.50
N LYS A 123 -25.99 5.69 12.44
CA LYS A 123 -27.19 6.42 11.98
C LYS A 123 -28.32 6.45 13.02
N THR A 124 -28.38 5.49 13.93
CA THR A 124 -29.46 5.36 14.92
C THR A 124 -29.19 6.23 16.15
N GLY A 125 -27.93 6.33 16.58
CA GLY A 125 -27.53 7.09 17.78
C GLY A 125 -26.90 8.45 17.51
N GLY A 126 -26.69 8.82 16.23
CA GLY A 126 -26.03 10.07 15.84
C GLY A 126 -24.53 10.15 16.17
N GLY A 127 -23.97 9.11 16.80
CA GLY A 127 -22.57 9.04 17.21
C GLY A 127 -21.68 8.23 16.26
N TYR A 128 -20.48 7.92 16.74
CA TYR A 128 -19.50 7.11 16.02
C TYR A 128 -19.14 5.88 16.85
N ASN A 129 -19.13 4.71 16.21
CA ASN A 129 -18.74 3.45 16.81
C ASN A 129 -17.36 3.05 16.29
N ILE A 130 -16.56 2.44 17.15
CA ILE A 130 -15.27 1.84 16.77
C ILE A 130 -15.26 0.40 17.30
N PRO A 131 -15.86 -0.56 16.58
CA PRO A 131 -16.04 -1.92 17.09
C PRO A 131 -14.73 -2.62 17.46
N SER A 132 -13.63 -2.27 16.78
CA SER A 132 -12.31 -2.85 17.04
C SER A 132 -11.75 -2.52 18.42
N LEU A 133 -12.24 -1.48 19.10
CA LEU A 133 -11.79 -1.16 20.46
C LEU A 133 -12.33 -2.15 21.51
N ALA A 134 -13.39 -2.89 21.21
CA ALA A 134 -13.94 -3.88 22.13
C ALA A 134 -12.97 -5.03 22.45
N GLY A 135 -11.95 -5.24 21.60
CA GLY A 135 -10.90 -6.23 21.82
C GLY A 135 -9.68 -5.71 22.61
N LEU A 136 -9.63 -4.42 22.93
CA LEU A 136 -8.52 -3.84 23.72
C LEU A 136 -8.79 -4.00 25.22
N ASN A 137 -7.73 -4.24 25.98
CA ASN A 137 -7.84 -4.36 27.43
C ASN A 137 -8.18 -2.99 28.05
N ASP A 138 -9.02 -2.95 29.09
CA ASP A 138 -9.47 -1.71 29.74
C ASP A 138 -8.32 -0.89 30.35
N SER A 139 -7.13 -1.47 30.51
CA SER A 139 -5.92 -0.78 30.96
C SER A 139 -5.20 0.02 29.85
N GLU A 140 -5.55 -0.20 28.59
CA GLU A 140 -4.86 0.40 27.42
C GLU A 140 -5.56 1.67 26.90
N TRP A 141 -6.73 2.02 27.45
CA TRP A 141 -7.47 3.20 27.06
C TRP A 141 -8.24 3.80 28.24
N PHE A 142 -8.42 5.13 28.25
CA PHE A 142 -9.26 5.82 29.21
C PHE A 142 -10.17 6.83 28.52
N VAL A 143 -11.38 6.99 29.01
CA VAL A 143 -12.31 8.04 28.56
C VAL A 143 -11.97 9.32 29.30
N MET A 144 -11.59 10.37 28.57
CA MET A 144 -11.56 11.70 29.16
C MET A 144 -13.00 12.17 29.37
N THR A 145 -13.44 12.24 30.62
CA THR A 145 -14.70 12.93 30.96
C THR A 145 -14.49 14.43 30.71
N PRO A 146 -15.32 15.08 29.87
CA PRO A 146 -15.23 16.53 29.70
C PRO A 146 -15.47 17.22 31.05
N SER A 147 -14.62 18.18 31.38
CA SER A 147 -14.74 19.05 32.55
C SER A 147 -15.92 20.00 32.43
#